data_AF-A0A4Q3W6Y1-F1
#
_entry.id   AF-A0A4Q3W6Y1-F1
#
_cell.length_a   1.000
_cell.length_b   1.000
_cell.length_c   1.000
_cell.angle_alpha   90.00
_cell.angle_beta   90.00
_cell.angle_gamma   90.00
#
_symmetry.space_group_name_H-M   'P 1'
#
loop_
_entity.id
_entity.type
_entity.pdbx_description
1 polymer ?
#
loop_
_entity_poly.entity_id
_entity_poly.type
_entity_poly.pdbx_seq_one_letter_code
_entity_poly.pdbx_strand_id
1 'polypeptide(L)'
;MTVKDILDYLLRLCRRSAIEILVSEKRKIKRSNKKAILAISFLLFILPSFAQDANELIRDGNALYKRGEYENAAGHYQAAAGKSDDFVANLNLGNALFRMKKTDEAVSAYDRALQKASLPEDRAEIFFNKGVVLQMNNKVPECIEAYKQALKLKPDDEEARQNLQKALKKQKQDQQNQQQKQNNNNKQNQNKSQSRMSKQEAEEKLKALQQQERNLHDKLKKGDPEPVNRPEKDW
;
A
#
# COMPACT_ATOMS: atom_id res chain seq x y z
N MET A 1 2.45 -27.18 32.59
CA MET A 1 3.04 -28.07 31.58
C MET A 1 2.77 -27.45 30.22
N THR A 2 3.81 -26.89 29.61
CA THR A 2 3.69 -26.13 28.36
C THR A 2 3.56 -27.06 27.16
N VAL A 3 3.04 -26.58 26.03
CA VAL A 3 2.94 -27.37 24.78
C VAL A 3 4.30 -27.98 24.39
N LYS A 4 5.40 -27.30 24.71
CA LYS A 4 6.77 -27.77 24.52
C LYS A 4 7.12 -28.98 25.39
N ASP A 5 6.67 -29.00 26.65
CA ASP A 5 6.89 -30.13 27.56
C ASP A 5 6.14 -31.38 27.10
N ILE A 6 4.93 -31.20 26.56
CA ILE A 6 4.13 -32.27 25.97
C ILE A 6 4.81 -32.79 24.68
N LEU A 7 5.31 -31.89 23.84
CA LEU A 7 6.03 -32.26 22.61
C LEU A 7 7.33 -33.02 22.93
N ASP A 8 8.10 -32.57 23.92
CA ASP A 8 9.33 -33.22 24.37
C ASP A 8 9.06 -34.58 25.00
N TYR A 9 7.96 -34.71 25.76
CA TYR A 9 7.54 -36.00 26.32
C TYR A 9 7.13 -36.98 25.22
N LEU A 10 6.35 -36.53 24.24
CA LEU A 10 5.96 -37.35 23.09
C LEU A 10 7.16 -37.74 22.23
N LEU A 11 8.12 -36.83 22.02
CA LEU A 11 9.38 -37.13 21.33
C LEU A 11 10.23 -38.16 22.07
N ARG A 12 10.31 -38.08 23.40
CA ARG A 12 11.01 -39.09 24.23
C ARG A 12 10.31 -40.44 24.19
N LEU A 13 8.98 -40.46 24.22
CA LEU A 13 8.18 -41.68 24.14
C LEU A 13 8.31 -42.34 22.76
N CYS A 14 8.24 -41.55 21.68
CA CYS A 14 8.48 -42.02 20.31
C CYS A 14 9.91 -42.53 20.12
N ARG A 15 10.93 -41.85 20.69
CA ARG A 15 12.31 -42.35 20.68
C ARG A 15 12.45 -43.68 21.41
N ARG A 16 11.81 -43.84 22.57
CA ARG A 16 11.87 -45.07 23.36
C ARG A 16 11.17 -46.23 22.65
N SER A 17 9.99 -45.97 22.10
CA SER A 17 9.25 -46.94 21.26
C SER A 17 10.05 -47.31 19.99
N ALA A 18 10.64 -46.34 19.29
CA ALA A 18 11.48 -46.58 18.13
C ALA A 18 12.74 -47.39 18.48
N ILE A 19 13.35 -47.15 19.64
CA ILE A 19 14.49 -47.94 20.14
C ILE A 19 14.04 -49.37 20.47
N GLU A 20 12.89 -49.57 21.12
CA GLU A 20 12.37 -50.91 21.43
C GLU A 20 11.96 -51.69 20.17
N ILE A 21 11.39 -51.02 19.17
CA ILE A 21 11.11 -51.59 17.85
C ILE A 21 12.43 -51.96 17.14
N LEU A 22 13.43 -51.06 17.13
CA LEU A 22 14.75 -51.34 16.57
C LEU A 22 15.48 -52.49 17.29
N VAL A 23 15.34 -52.59 18.61
CA VAL A 23 15.94 -53.66 19.42
C VAL A 23 15.19 -54.98 19.24
N SER A 24 13.87 -54.97 19.05
CA SER A 24 13.07 -56.17 18.78
C SER A 24 13.26 -56.70 17.36
N GLU A 25 13.40 -55.82 16.35
CA GLU A 25 13.64 -56.20 14.96
C GLU A 25 15.10 -56.61 14.65
N LYS A 26 16.08 -56.25 15.50
CA LYS A 26 17.47 -56.76 15.39
C LYS A 26 17.55 -58.29 15.29
N ARG A 27 16.54 -59.02 15.78
CA ARG A 27 16.44 -60.49 15.69
C ARG A 27 15.98 -61.01 14.32
N LYS A 28 15.45 -60.18 13.40
CA LYS A 28 14.93 -60.61 12.08
C LYS A 28 15.53 -59.90 10.85
N ILE A 29 16.44 -58.92 11.02
CA ILE A 29 16.98 -58.14 9.90
C ILE A 29 18.13 -58.87 9.18
N LYS A 30 17.90 -59.30 7.92
CA LYS A 30 18.93 -59.85 7.00
C LYS A 30 20.10 -58.87 6.82
N ARG A 31 21.33 -59.42 6.67
CA ARG A 31 22.61 -58.67 6.55
C ARG A 31 22.60 -57.54 5.50
N SER A 32 21.82 -57.69 4.42
CA SER A 32 21.64 -56.68 3.36
C SER A 32 20.99 -55.37 3.86
N ASN A 33 20.02 -55.48 4.76
CA ASN A 33 19.21 -54.35 5.22
C ASN A 33 19.92 -53.51 6.30
N LYS A 34 20.93 -54.07 6.97
CA LYS A 34 21.71 -53.35 7.99
C LYS A 34 22.53 -52.20 7.39
N LYS A 35 23.05 -52.36 6.17
CA LYS A 35 23.82 -51.32 5.46
C LYS A 35 22.90 -50.18 4.99
N ALA A 36 21.70 -50.52 4.49
CA ALA A 36 20.70 -49.54 4.09
C ALA A 36 20.19 -48.72 5.28
N ILE A 37 19.89 -49.36 6.42
CA ILE A 37 19.48 -48.67 7.65
C ILE A 37 20.60 -47.78 8.20
N LEU A 38 21.87 -48.24 8.16
CA LEU A 38 23.01 -47.39 8.52
C LEU A 38 23.17 -46.19 7.58
N ALA A 39 23.04 -46.41 6.27
CA ALA A 39 23.14 -45.35 5.27
C ALA A 39 22.02 -44.32 5.40
N ILE A 40 20.77 -44.75 5.63
CA ILE A 40 19.63 -43.86 5.87
C ILE A 40 19.79 -43.10 7.19
N SER A 41 20.29 -43.76 8.25
CA SER A 41 20.57 -43.10 9.54
C SER A 41 21.70 -42.08 9.44
N PHE A 42 22.73 -42.36 8.63
CA PHE A 42 23.83 -41.44 8.34
C PHE A 42 23.34 -40.28 7.46
N LEU A 43 22.47 -40.53 6.48
CA LEU A 43 21.86 -39.52 5.61
C LEU A 43 20.92 -38.58 6.40
N LEU A 44 20.13 -39.12 7.33
CA LEU A 44 19.28 -38.37 8.27
C LEU A 44 20.08 -37.58 9.30
N PHE A 45 21.35 -37.92 9.53
CA PHE A 45 22.26 -37.16 10.39
C PHE A 45 22.96 -36.02 9.63
N ILE A 46 23.01 -36.07 8.29
CA ILE A 46 23.67 -35.06 7.43
C ILE A 46 22.71 -33.94 7.00
N LEU A 47 21.39 -34.15 7.04
CA LEU A 47 20.38 -33.11 6.81
C LEU A 47 19.64 -32.84 8.15
N PRO A 48 19.56 -31.61 8.73
CA PRO A 48 19.71 -30.27 8.14
C PRO A 48 20.51 -29.27 9.02
N SER A 49 21.78 -28.99 8.70
CA SER A 49 22.54 -27.95 9.42
C SER A 49 22.25 -26.52 8.93
N PHE A 50 21.66 -26.34 7.74
CA PHE A 50 21.41 -25.01 7.16
C PHE A 50 20.12 -24.34 7.68
N ALA A 51 19.06 -25.11 7.98
CA ALA A 51 17.79 -24.56 8.46
C ALA A 51 17.81 -24.15 9.95
N GLN A 52 18.69 -24.75 10.75
CA GLN A 52 18.83 -24.40 12.18
C GLN A 52 19.35 -22.98 12.36
N ASP A 53 20.30 -22.57 11.49
CA ASP A 53 20.93 -21.25 11.53
C ASP A 53 19.93 -20.12 11.16
N ALA A 54 19.11 -20.32 10.12
CA ALA A 54 18.12 -19.32 9.71
C ALA A 54 17.02 -19.09 10.78
N ASN A 55 16.55 -20.15 11.43
CA ASN A 55 15.53 -20.04 12.48
C ASN A 55 16.05 -19.32 13.73
N GLU A 56 17.32 -19.54 14.09
CA GLU A 56 17.98 -18.80 15.16
C GLU A 56 18.07 -17.31 14.83
N LEU A 57 18.53 -16.96 13.61
CA LEU A 57 18.57 -15.57 13.16
C LEU A 57 17.19 -14.90 13.19
N ILE A 58 16.12 -15.58 12.77
CA ILE A 58 14.76 -15.06 12.86
C ILE A 58 14.34 -14.84 14.33
N ARG A 59 14.65 -15.78 15.22
CA ARG A 59 14.31 -15.67 16.65
C ARG A 59 15.00 -14.46 17.28
N ASP A 60 16.28 -14.28 17.01
CA ASP A 60 17.07 -13.18 17.55
C ASP A 60 16.63 -11.84 16.95
N GLY A 61 16.35 -11.82 15.64
CA GLY A 61 15.73 -10.70 14.96
C GLY A 61 14.38 -10.31 15.57
N ASN A 62 13.53 -11.28 15.90
CA ASN A 62 12.25 -11.05 16.58
C ASN A 62 12.42 -10.46 17.98
N ALA A 63 13.45 -10.89 18.72
CA ALA A 63 13.76 -10.33 20.03
C ALA A 63 14.21 -8.86 19.92
N LEU A 64 15.07 -8.54 18.94
CA LEU A 64 15.51 -7.18 18.63
C LEU A 64 14.34 -6.29 18.19
N TYR A 65 13.47 -6.81 17.31
CA TYR A 65 12.29 -6.10 16.84
C TYR A 65 11.36 -5.70 18.01
N LYS A 66 11.13 -6.62 18.95
CA LYS A 66 10.33 -6.36 20.16
C LYS A 66 10.94 -5.29 21.06
N ARG A 67 12.27 -5.15 21.08
CA ARG A 67 13.00 -4.08 21.80
C ARG A 67 13.03 -2.75 21.04
N GLY A 68 12.53 -2.70 19.81
CA GLY A 68 12.57 -1.51 18.97
C GLY A 68 13.86 -1.30 18.19
N GLU A 69 14.79 -2.26 18.25
CA GLU A 69 16.06 -2.22 17.54
C GLU A 69 15.89 -2.69 16.09
N TYR A 70 15.14 -1.91 15.30
CA TYR A 70 14.69 -2.34 13.96
C TYR A 70 15.82 -2.53 12.96
N GLU A 71 16.88 -1.72 13.01
CA GLU A 71 18.04 -1.85 12.09
C GLU A 71 18.77 -3.18 12.35
N ASN A 72 19.03 -3.51 13.63
CA ASN A 72 19.65 -4.77 14.02
C ASN A 72 18.74 -5.95 13.65
N ALA A 73 17.44 -5.86 13.92
CA ALA A 73 16.47 -6.87 13.53
C ALA A 73 16.47 -7.11 12.01
N ALA A 74 16.48 -6.05 11.21
CA ALA A 74 16.56 -6.12 9.75
C ALA A 74 17.84 -6.84 9.29
N GLY A 75 18.99 -6.56 9.92
CA GLY A 75 20.24 -7.27 9.65
C GLY A 75 20.13 -8.78 9.86
N HIS A 76 19.53 -9.20 10.99
CA HIS A 76 19.27 -10.61 11.28
C HIS A 76 18.31 -11.26 10.29
N TYR A 77 17.20 -10.59 9.93
CA TYR A 77 16.25 -11.11 8.95
C TYR A 77 16.85 -11.20 7.54
N GLN A 78 17.67 -10.24 7.15
CA GLN A 78 18.38 -10.27 5.87
C GLN A 78 19.37 -11.43 5.81
N ALA A 79 20.13 -11.68 6.89
CA ALA A 79 21.00 -12.84 6.98
C ALA A 79 20.20 -14.15 6.93
N ALA A 80 19.05 -14.23 7.61
CA ALA A 80 18.17 -15.40 7.58
C ALA A 80 17.61 -15.66 6.17
N ALA A 81 17.20 -14.61 5.46
CA ALA A 81 16.70 -14.69 4.09
C ALA A 81 17.75 -15.17 3.07
N GLY A 82 19.04 -15.04 3.38
CA GLY A 82 20.13 -15.61 2.57
C GLY A 82 20.40 -17.09 2.85
N LYS A 83 19.87 -17.64 3.95
CA LYS A 83 20.11 -19.02 4.40
C LYS A 83 18.88 -19.93 4.26
N SER A 84 17.68 -19.35 4.23
CA SER A 84 16.41 -20.07 4.09
C SER A 84 15.67 -19.64 2.84
N ASP A 85 15.03 -20.60 2.17
CA ASP A 85 14.17 -20.34 1.01
C ASP A 85 12.69 -20.08 1.37
N ASP A 86 12.43 -19.79 2.66
CA ASP A 86 11.08 -19.53 3.18
C ASP A 86 10.73 -18.02 3.18
N PHE A 87 9.43 -17.71 3.18
CA PHE A 87 8.90 -16.35 3.15
C PHE A 87 9.09 -15.59 4.47
N VAL A 88 9.13 -16.29 5.61
CA VAL A 88 9.06 -15.69 6.96
C VAL A 88 10.16 -14.65 7.20
N ALA A 89 11.39 -14.92 6.77
CA ALA A 89 12.51 -13.98 6.93
C ALA A 89 12.27 -12.68 6.14
N ASN A 90 11.79 -12.78 4.90
CA ASN A 90 11.51 -11.61 4.07
C ASN A 90 10.27 -10.83 4.55
N LEU A 91 9.25 -11.53 5.07
CA LEU A 91 8.08 -10.90 5.72
C LEU A 91 8.52 -10.06 6.93
N ASN A 92 9.32 -10.64 7.83
CA ASN A 92 9.82 -9.95 9.01
C ASN A 92 10.80 -8.81 8.66
N LEU A 93 11.62 -9.00 7.62
CA LEU A 93 12.47 -7.93 7.08
C LEU A 93 11.62 -6.75 6.61
N GLY A 94 10.55 -7.01 5.86
CA GLY A 94 9.60 -5.97 5.42
C GLY A 94 9.00 -5.20 6.59
N ASN A 95 8.58 -5.92 7.64
CA ASN A 95 8.06 -5.32 8.86
C ASN A 95 9.10 -4.42 9.56
N ALA A 96 10.36 -4.85 9.66
CA ALA A 96 11.44 -4.06 10.26
C ALA A 96 11.75 -2.80 9.45
N LEU A 97 11.91 -2.94 8.13
CA LEU A 97 12.16 -1.82 7.21
C LEU A 97 11.05 -0.78 7.27
N PHE A 98 9.80 -1.23 7.38
CA PHE A 98 8.66 -0.33 7.54
C PHE A 98 8.73 0.49 8.82
N ARG A 99 9.11 -0.12 9.96
CA ARG A 99 9.32 0.63 11.21
C ARG A 99 10.43 1.66 11.11
N MET A 100 11.38 1.44 10.22
CA MET A 100 12.46 2.36 9.89
C MET A 100 12.08 3.40 8.82
N LYS A 101 10.81 3.42 8.38
CA LYS A 101 10.29 4.27 7.29
C LYS A 101 10.96 4.05 5.93
N LYS A 102 11.64 2.91 5.74
CA LYS A 102 12.22 2.44 4.48
C LYS A 102 11.14 1.72 3.66
N THR A 103 10.17 2.48 3.16
CA THR A 103 8.90 1.93 2.64
C THR A 103 9.06 1.15 1.33
N ASP A 104 9.93 1.62 0.43
CA ASP A 104 10.13 0.95 -0.87
C ASP A 104 10.95 -0.34 -0.71
N GLU A 105 11.91 -0.36 0.21
CA GLU A 105 12.62 -1.58 0.58
C GLU A 105 11.70 -2.58 1.29
N ALA A 106 10.78 -2.09 2.14
CA ALA A 106 9.79 -2.94 2.80
C ALA A 106 8.87 -3.63 1.79
N VAL A 107 8.36 -2.88 0.80
CA VAL A 107 7.58 -3.43 -0.32
C VAL A 107 8.38 -4.50 -1.07
N SER A 108 9.65 -4.22 -1.37
CA SER A 108 10.53 -5.17 -2.06
C SER A 108 10.79 -6.45 -1.25
N ALA A 109 10.83 -6.36 0.08
CA ALA A 109 10.92 -7.52 0.96
C ALA A 109 9.62 -8.34 0.95
N TYR A 110 8.45 -7.70 0.99
CA TYR A 110 7.17 -8.41 0.86
C TYR A 110 7.02 -9.09 -0.51
N ASP A 111 7.49 -8.47 -1.59
CA ASP A 111 7.47 -9.09 -2.91
C ASP A 111 8.35 -10.35 -2.99
N ARG A 112 9.50 -10.34 -2.30
CA ARG A 112 10.32 -11.56 -2.13
C ARG A 112 9.61 -12.61 -1.28
N ALA A 113 8.94 -12.22 -0.20
CA ALA A 113 8.15 -13.13 0.61
C ALA A 113 7.01 -13.79 -0.20
N LEU A 114 6.29 -13.01 -1.00
CA LEU A 114 5.20 -13.50 -1.86
C LEU A 114 5.65 -14.51 -2.92
N GLN A 115 6.91 -14.45 -3.37
CA GLN A 115 7.47 -15.42 -4.31
C GLN A 115 7.68 -16.81 -3.68
N LYS A 116 7.79 -16.88 -2.36
CA LYS A 116 8.09 -18.11 -1.60
C LYS A 116 6.89 -18.64 -0.83
N ALA A 117 5.97 -17.75 -0.43
CA ALA A 117 4.74 -18.12 0.25
C ALA A 117 3.83 -18.97 -0.67
N SER A 118 3.51 -20.18 -0.21
CA SER A 118 2.70 -21.14 -0.96
C SER A 118 1.26 -21.25 -0.46
N LEU A 119 1.03 -21.01 0.83
CA LEU A 119 -0.30 -21.11 1.43
C LEU A 119 -1.12 -19.82 1.20
N PRO A 120 -2.43 -19.92 0.92
CA PRO A 120 -3.31 -18.76 0.78
C PRO A 120 -3.26 -17.82 1.99
N GLU A 121 -3.22 -18.37 3.20
CA GLU A 121 -3.25 -17.63 4.46
C GLU A 121 -1.99 -16.76 4.62
N ASP A 122 -0.81 -17.33 4.37
CA ASP A 122 0.48 -16.62 4.43
C ASP A 122 0.52 -15.49 3.40
N ARG A 123 0.07 -15.78 2.17
CA ARG A 123 0.02 -14.79 1.10
C ARG A 123 -0.96 -13.67 1.43
N ALA A 124 -2.10 -13.98 2.06
CA ALA A 124 -3.07 -12.98 2.49
C ALA A 124 -2.45 -12.01 3.51
N GLU A 125 -1.72 -12.53 4.51
CA GLU A 125 -1.01 -11.72 5.50
C GLU A 125 0.04 -10.81 4.83
N ILE A 126 0.85 -11.34 3.91
CA ILE A 126 1.87 -10.54 3.23
C ILE A 126 1.24 -9.43 2.38
N PHE A 127 0.17 -9.73 1.63
CA PHE A 127 -0.55 -8.73 0.85
C PHE A 127 -1.17 -7.64 1.75
N PHE A 128 -1.73 -8.04 2.89
CA PHE A 128 -2.28 -7.10 3.86
C PHE A 128 -1.18 -6.15 4.38
N ASN A 129 -0.06 -6.69 4.85
CA ASN A 129 1.07 -5.89 5.35
C ASN A 129 1.64 -4.97 4.27
N LYS A 130 1.77 -5.46 3.03
CA LYS A 130 2.16 -4.64 1.88
C LYS A 130 1.17 -3.49 1.63
N GLY A 131 -0.13 -3.75 1.73
CA GLY A 131 -1.19 -2.73 1.63
C GLY A 131 -1.06 -1.64 2.69
N VAL A 132 -0.79 -2.00 3.94
CA VAL A 132 -0.58 -1.05 5.05
C VAL A 132 0.59 -0.10 4.75
N VAL A 133 1.73 -0.66 4.30
CA VAL A 133 2.92 0.14 3.96
C VAL A 133 2.65 1.09 2.80
N LEU A 134 2.00 0.60 1.74
CA LEU A 134 1.65 1.41 0.57
C LEU A 134 0.68 2.55 0.93
N GLN A 135 -0.29 2.27 1.80
CA GLN A 135 -1.25 3.26 2.27
C GLN A 135 -0.55 4.39 3.04
N MET A 136 0.42 4.05 3.91
CA MET A 136 1.20 5.05 4.64
C MET A 136 2.11 5.89 3.75
N ASN A 137 2.56 5.35 2.61
CA ASN A 137 3.31 6.10 1.61
C ASN A 137 2.41 6.81 0.57
N ASN A 138 1.10 6.91 0.84
CA ASN A 138 0.10 7.55 -0.03
C ASN A 138 0.06 6.97 -1.47
N LYS A 139 0.52 5.73 -1.66
CA LYS A 139 0.38 4.93 -2.89
C LYS A 139 -0.99 4.26 -2.91
N VAL A 140 -2.04 5.11 -2.99
CA VAL A 140 -3.44 4.73 -2.76
C VAL A 140 -3.94 3.67 -3.77
N PRO A 141 -3.71 3.80 -5.08
CA PRO A 141 -4.10 2.76 -6.05
C PRO A 141 -3.50 1.38 -5.74
N GLU A 142 -2.21 1.36 -5.39
CA GLU A 142 -1.46 0.12 -5.15
C GLU A 142 -1.88 -0.53 -3.83
N CYS A 143 -2.15 0.25 -2.77
CA CYS A 143 -2.64 -0.31 -1.51
C CYS A 143 -4.03 -0.93 -1.65
N ILE A 144 -4.91 -0.34 -2.48
CA ILE A 144 -6.24 -0.89 -2.78
C ILE A 144 -6.09 -2.27 -3.42
N GLU A 145 -5.18 -2.42 -4.38
CA GLU A 145 -4.96 -3.70 -5.04
C GLU A 145 -4.40 -4.73 -4.06
N ALA A 146 -3.43 -4.35 -3.22
CA ALA A 146 -2.89 -5.25 -2.20
C ALA A 146 -3.97 -5.74 -1.23
N TYR A 147 -4.84 -4.86 -0.71
CA TYR A 147 -5.94 -5.27 0.16
C TYR A 147 -6.98 -6.15 -0.55
N LYS A 148 -7.25 -5.91 -1.83
CA LYS A 148 -8.13 -6.80 -2.63
C LYS A 148 -7.53 -8.19 -2.78
N GLN A 149 -6.23 -8.30 -3.04
CA GLN A 149 -5.55 -9.60 -3.12
C GLN A 149 -5.58 -10.34 -1.78
N ALA A 150 -5.38 -9.62 -0.66
CA ALA A 150 -5.53 -10.20 0.67
C ALA A 150 -6.95 -10.75 0.90
N LEU A 151 -7.99 -9.95 0.63
CA LEU A 151 -9.39 -10.35 0.80
C LEU A 151 -9.85 -11.46 -0.17
N LYS A 152 -9.22 -11.57 -1.34
CA LYS A 152 -9.49 -12.68 -2.27
C LYS A 152 -9.03 -14.02 -1.67
N LEU A 153 -7.93 -14.01 -0.91
CA LEU A 153 -7.36 -15.19 -0.27
C LEU A 153 -8.02 -15.46 1.10
N LYS A 154 -8.38 -14.40 1.82
CA LYS A 154 -9.01 -14.46 3.14
C LYS A 154 -10.21 -13.48 3.22
N PRO A 155 -11.40 -13.90 2.76
CA PRO A 155 -12.57 -13.02 2.63
C PRO A 155 -13.16 -12.52 3.96
N ASP A 156 -12.88 -13.21 5.06
CA ASP A 156 -13.34 -12.91 6.41
C ASP A 156 -12.39 -11.97 7.17
N ASP A 157 -11.32 -11.49 6.52
CA ASP A 157 -10.39 -10.54 7.13
C ASP A 157 -11.01 -9.14 7.26
N GLU A 158 -11.61 -8.89 8.42
CA GLU A 158 -12.30 -7.65 8.73
C GLU A 158 -11.37 -6.42 8.71
N GLU A 159 -10.12 -6.59 9.13
CA GLU A 159 -9.15 -5.51 9.16
C GLU A 159 -8.75 -5.08 7.74
N ALA A 160 -8.50 -6.05 6.85
CA ALA A 160 -8.26 -5.79 5.44
C ALA A 160 -9.46 -5.07 4.79
N ARG A 161 -10.69 -5.47 5.12
CA ARG A 161 -11.92 -4.85 4.62
C ARG A 161 -12.04 -3.38 5.04
N GLN A 162 -11.77 -3.08 6.30
CA GLN A 162 -11.80 -1.72 6.83
C GLN A 162 -10.71 -0.84 6.20
N ASN A 163 -9.50 -1.37 6.02
CA ASN A 163 -8.41 -0.61 5.42
C ASN A 163 -8.63 -0.36 3.92
N LEU A 164 -9.21 -1.31 3.20
CA LEU A 164 -9.67 -1.12 1.82
C LEU A 164 -10.73 0.00 1.74
N GLN A 165 -11.73 0.00 2.63
CA GLN A 165 -12.75 1.04 2.65
C GLN A 165 -12.15 2.44 2.88
N LYS A 166 -11.20 2.55 3.82
CA LYS A 166 -10.46 3.80 4.07
C LYS A 166 -9.69 4.25 2.82
N ALA A 167 -9.00 3.33 2.14
CA ALA A 167 -8.25 3.63 0.93
C ALA A 167 -9.16 4.09 -0.23
N LEU A 168 -10.30 3.43 -0.43
CA LEU A 168 -11.29 3.82 -1.44
C LEU A 168 -11.91 5.20 -1.16
N LYS A 169 -12.20 5.52 0.11
CA LYS A 169 -12.69 6.85 0.50
C LYS A 169 -11.65 7.93 0.17
N LYS A 170 -10.38 7.67 0.47
CA LYS A 170 -9.26 8.56 0.15
C LYS A 170 -9.13 8.78 -1.36
N GLN A 171 -9.19 7.71 -2.15
CA GLN A 171 -9.16 7.80 -3.62
C GLN A 171 -10.29 8.67 -4.18
N LYS A 172 -11.52 8.49 -3.69
CA LYS A 172 -12.67 9.31 -4.09
C LYS A 172 -12.49 10.79 -3.73
N GLN A 173 -11.97 11.08 -2.54
CA GLN A 173 -11.68 12.44 -2.11
C GLN A 173 -10.60 13.09 -2.99
N ASP A 174 -9.55 12.35 -3.33
CA ASP A 174 -8.47 12.87 -4.19
C ASP A 174 -8.98 13.14 -5.62
N GLN A 175 -9.86 12.30 -6.16
CA GLN A 175 -10.53 12.54 -7.45
C GLN A 175 -11.43 13.79 -7.41
N GLN A 176 -12.22 13.98 -6.35
CA GLN A 176 -13.06 15.16 -6.18
C GLN A 176 -12.22 16.44 -6.08
N ASN A 177 -11.12 16.41 -5.34
CA ASN A 177 -10.20 17.53 -5.21
C ASN A 177 -9.56 17.89 -6.57
N GLN A 178 -9.22 16.90 -7.39
CA GLN A 178 -8.70 17.14 -8.73
C GLN A 178 -9.74 17.78 -9.65
N GLN A 179 -10.99 17.30 -9.64
CA GLN A 179 -12.09 17.88 -10.40
C GLN A 179 -12.38 19.33 -9.98
N GLN A 180 -12.37 19.62 -8.68
CA GLN A 180 -12.56 20.99 -8.18
C GLN A 180 -11.44 21.92 -8.63
N LYS A 181 -10.18 21.48 -8.60
CA LYS A 181 -9.04 22.25 -9.12
C LYS A 181 -9.18 22.55 -10.61
N GLN A 182 -9.59 21.55 -11.41
CA GLN A 182 -9.85 21.74 -12.85
C GLN A 182 -11.00 22.73 -13.10
N ASN A 183 -12.10 22.60 -12.37
CA ASN A 183 -13.25 23.50 -12.49
C ASN A 183 -12.89 24.94 -12.10
N ASN A 184 -12.10 25.13 -11.04
CA ASN A 184 -11.64 26.46 -10.62
C ASN A 184 -10.69 27.09 -11.64
N ASN A 185 -9.77 26.32 -12.22
CA ASN A 185 -8.90 26.78 -13.29
C ASN A 185 -9.70 27.19 -14.53
N ASN A 186 -10.72 26.41 -14.91
CA ASN A 186 -11.60 26.72 -16.03
C ASN A 186 -12.42 28.00 -15.77
N LYS A 187 -12.94 28.20 -14.56
CA LYS A 187 -13.63 29.45 -14.17
C LYS A 187 -12.69 30.65 -14.18
N GLN A 188 -11.44 30.52 -13.72
CA GLN A 188 -10.45 31.60 -13.80
C GLN A 188 -10.10 31.96 -15.24
N ASN A 189 -9.95 30.96 -16.13
CA ASN A 189 -9.71 31.19 -17.55
C ASN A 189 -10.92 31.82 -18.24
N GLN A 190 -12.14 31.39 -17.92
CA GLN A 190 -13.37 32.03 -18.41
C GLN A 190 -13.50 33.48 -17.92
N ASN A 191 -13.24 33.76 -16.64
CA ASN A 191 -13.27 35.14 -16.12
C ASN A 191 -12.17 36.01 -16.73
N LYS A 192 -10.97 35.48 -17.00
CA LYS A 192 -9.94 36.20 -17.76
C LYS A 192 -10.36 36.47 -19.21
N SER A 193 -11.07 35.53 -19.84
CA SER A 193 -11.59 35.69 -21.20
C SER A 193 -12.74 36.70 -21.24
N GLN A 194 -13.64 36.70 -20.27
CA GLN A 194 -14.77 37.63 -20.18
C GLN A 194 -14.34 39.03 -19.73
N SER A 195 -13.33 39.14 -18.87
CA SER A 195 -12.75 40.43 -18.45
C SER A 195 -11.94 41.11 -19.55
N ARG A 196 -11.53 40.37 -20.59
CA ARG A 196 -10.95 40.93 -21.81
C ARG A 196 -12.08 41.25 -22.79
N MET A 197 -12.83 42.32 -22.53
CA MET A 197 -13.42 43.07 -23.64
C MET A 197 -12.25 43.38 -24.58
N SER A 198 -12.34 43.00 -25.87
CA SER A 198 -11.20 43.20 -26.75
C SER A 198 -10.89 44.70 -26.77
N LYS A 199 -9.61 45.08 -26.76
CA LYS A 199 -9.24 46.51 -26.83
C LYS A 199 -9.92 47.20 -28.02
N GLN A 200 -10.16 46.45 -29.10
CA GLN A 200 -10.91 46.88 -30.28
C GLN A 200 -12.40 47.10 -30.00
N GLU A 201 -13.09 46.20 -29.29
CA GLU A 201 -14.50 46.39 -28.92
C GLU A 201 -14.70 47.59 -27.99
N ALA A 202 -13.75 47.82 -27.08
CA ALA A 202 -13.76 49.00 -26.22
C ALA A 202 -13.55 50.30 -27.02
N GLU A 203 -12.63 50.28 -27.99
CA GLU A 203 -12.37 51.41 -28.90
C GLU A 203 -13.56 51.68 -29.86
N GLU A 204 -14.23 50.64 -30.36
CA GLU A 204 -15.41 50.76 -31.20
C GLU A 204 -16.60 51.36 -30.43
N LYS A 205 -16.85 50.90 -29.21
CA LYS A 205 -17.89 51.48 -28.34
C LYS A 205 -17.60 52.95 -28.02
N LEU A 206 -16.33 53.29 -27.79
CA LEU A 206 -15.92 54.68 -27.54
C LEU A 206 -16.18 55.57 -28.77
N LYS A 207 -15.81 55.10 -29.97
CA LYS A 207 -16.08 55.82 -31.22
C LYS A 207 -17.58 55.98 -31.45
N ALA A 208 -18.37 54.94 -31.19
CA ALA A 208 -19.84 54.99 -31.32
C ALA A 208 -20.46 56.03 -30.36
N LEU A 209 -19.99 56.07 -29.11
CA LEU A 209 -20.40 57.08 -28.12
C LEU A 209 -20.07 58.51 -28.57
N GLN A 210 -18.83 58.73 -29.05
CA GLN A 210 -18.41 60.04 -29.56
C GLN A 210 -19.21 60.48 -30.79
N GLN A 211 -19.62 59.54 -31.64
CA GLN A 211 -20.45 59.83 -32.79
C GLN A 211 -21.88 60.19 -32.36
N GLN A 212 -22.42 59.46 -31.38
CA GLN A 212 -23.73 59.76 -30.80
C GLN A 212 -23.77 61.14 -30.15
N GLU A 213 -22.72 61.52 -29.42
CA GLU A 213 -22.58 62.86 -28.82
C GLU A 213 -22.53 63.96 -29.88
N ARG A 214 -21.75 63.77 -30.95
CA ARG A 214 -21.73 64.70 -32.10
C ARG A 214 -23.09 64.86 -32.76
N ASN A 215 -23.77 63.74 -33.01
CA ASN A 215 -25.11 63.75 -33.59
C ASN A 215 -26.13 64.48 -32.68
N LEU A 216 -26.01 64.34 -31.37
CA LEU A 216 -26.81 65.08 -30.38
C LEU A 216 -26.51 66.59 -30.44
N HIS A 217 -25.23 66.95 -30.50
CA HIS A 217 -24.80 68.35 -30.64
C HIS A 217 -25.32 69.00 -31.92
N ASP A 218 -25.28 68.27 -33.04
CA ASP A 218 -25.78 68.77 -34.32
C ASP A 218 -27.31 68.88 -34.34
N LYS A 219 -28.02 67.97 -33.67
CA LYS A 219 -29.47 68.09 -33.46
C LYS A 219 -29.84 69.31 -32.60
N LEU A 220 -29.08 69.58 -31.54
CA LEU A 220 -29.24 70.77 -30.71
C LEU A 220 -28.93 72.06 -31.46
N LYS A 221 -28.06 72.02 -32.48
CA LYS A 221 -27.76 73.17 -33.35
C LYS A 221 -28.74 73.36 -34.51
N LYS A 222 -29.42 72.31 -34.96
CA LYS A 222 -30.35 72.32 -36.11
C LYS A 222 -31.82 72.42 -35.74
N GLY A 223 -32.17 72.20 -34.47
CA GLY A 223 -33.52 72.49 -33.96
C GLY A 223 -33.62 73.93 -33.50
N ASP A 224 -34.52 74.71 -34.10
CA ASP A 224 -35.14 75.83 -33.40
C ASP A 224 -35.76 75.32 -32.09
N PRO A 225 -35.84 76.15 -31.02
CA PRO A 225 -36.42 75.72 -29.76
C PRO A 225 -37.90 75.38 -29.97
N GLU A 226 -38.24 74.09 -29.97
CA GLU A 226 -39.61 73.69 -29.71
C GLU A 226 -40.01 74.26 -28.34
N PRO A 227 -41.17 74.93 -28.22
CA PRO A 227 -41.58 75.50 -26.96
C PRO A 227 -41.72 74.35 -25.97
N VAL A 228 -41.04 74.49 -24.83
CA VAL A 228 -41.24 73.61 -23.68
C VAL A 228 -42.70 73.75 -23.28
N ASN A 229 -43.55 72.83 -23.73
CA ASN A 229 -44.90 72.67 -23.24
C ASN A 229 -44.79 72.13 -21.81
N ARG A 230 -44.63 73.05 -20.86
CA ARG A 230 -44.77 72.75 -19.45
C ARG A 230 -46.26 72.52 -19.20
N PRO A 231 -46.66 71.40 -18.60
CA PRO A 231 -48.01 71.27 -18.07
C PRO A 231 -48.22 72.42 -17.09
N GLU A 232 -49.32 73.14 -17.28
CA GLU A 232 -49.77 74.22 -16.41
C GLU A 232 -49.86 73.68 -14.98
N LYS A 233 -49.19 74.39 -14.07
CA LYS A 233 -49.21 74.09 -12.66
C LYS A 233 -50.47 74.73 -12.09
N ASP A 234 -51.60 74.04 -12.24
CA ASP A 234 -52.72 74.26 -11.33
C ASP A 234 -52.27 73.70 -9.98
N TRP A 235 -52.11 74.62 -9.02
CA TRP A 235 -51.75 74.47 -7.60
C TRP A 235 -50.32 73.98 -7.23
#